data_AF-A0AAV4RBJ1-F1
#
_entry.id   AF-A0AAV4RBJ1-F1
#
_cell.length_a   1.000
_cell.length_b   1.000
_cell.length_c   1.000
_cell.angle_alpha   90.00
_cell.angle_beta   90.00
_cell.angle_gamma   90.00
#
_symmetry.space_group_name_H-M   'P 1'
#
loop_
_entity.id
_entity.type
_entity.pdbx_description
1 polymer ?
#
loop_
_entity_poly.entity_id
_entity_poly.type
_entity_poly.pdbx_seq_one_letter_code
_entity_poly.pdbx_strand_id
1 'polypeptide(L)'
;MSNISTLSYFSDDKFPVLHNIIDFLDSHDVHNKALVKSPQLPCTIVGIYILLVTWIGPALMKSRKPYNLQKVLIVYNFVQAIANSYIAYNAIVGLYEFWDARCLVKKSPKFPIILQRGITHGWQLYLIKYADLLDTIFFVLRKKQSQVSFLHVFHHAGMCLLFFWGLNSLHKTPGFYMGICFGINTVIHVIMYSYYGLAAIGPHMQKYLWWKKHLTRLQIGQIFFIMGYIIVGHFTGCEELGTLEAWGVFYGLITLMLFINFYRKYKKD
;
A
#
# COMPACT_ATOMS: atom_id res chain seq x y z
N MET A 1 28.47 15.27 -4.59
CA MET A 1 28.44 15.08 -6.05
C MET A 1 27.06 14.58 -6.43
N SER A 2 26.41 15.37 -7.30
CA SER A 2 25.07 15.25 -7.89
C SER A 2 24.38 13.88 -7.90
N ASN A 3 23.32 13.74 -7.08
CA ASN A 3 22.16 12.93 -7.43
C ASN A 3 20.97 13.88 -7.61
N ILE A 4 21.06 14.64 -8.71
CA ILE A 4 19.93 15.32 -9.32
C ILE A 4 18.95 14.20 -9.67
N SER A 5 17.84 14.13 -8.94
CA SER A 5 16.79 13.14 -9.12
C SER A 5 16.39 13.10 -10.59
N THR A 6 16.28 11.91 -11.17
CA THR A 6 15.88 11.64 -12.56
C THR A 6 14.55 12.30 -12.98
N LEU A 7 13.79 12.82 -12.01
CA LEU A 7 12.56 13.60 -12.21
C LEU A 7 12.80 15.08 -12.54
N SER A 8 13.91 15.67 -12.11
CA SER A 8 14.25 17.06 -12.42
C SER A 8 14.64 17.29 -13.88
N TYR A 9 14.96 16.23 -14.64
CA TYR A 9 15.17 16.32 -16.09
C TYR A 9 13.86 16.54 -16.88
N PHE A 10 12.70 16.25 -16.27
CA PHE A 10 11.38 16.57 -16.82
C PHE A 10 10.88 17.97 -16.39
N SER A 11 11.72 18.74 -15.68
CA SER A 11 11.43 20.09 -15.17
C SER A 11 11.56 21.17 -16.25
N ASP A 12 10.84 21.02 -17.36
CA ASP A 12 10.56 22.13 -18.28
C ASP A 12 9.19 22.74 -17.89
N ASP A 13 9.10 24.08 -17.86
CA ASP A 13 7.89 24.91 -17.60
C ASP A 13 6.66 24.61 -18.51
N LYS A 14 6.74 23.60 -19.37
CA LYS A 14 5.72 23.22 -20.35
C LYS A 14 4.51 22.49 -19.75
N PHE A 15 4.60 21.97 -18.53
CA PHE A 15 3.52 21.19 -17.90
C PHE A 15 3.28 21.59 -16.43
N PRO A 16 2.64 22.74 -16.17
CA PRO A 16 2.43 23.25 -14.80
C PRO A 16 1.63 22.30 -13.91
N VAL A 17 0.72 21.51 -14.48
CA VAL A 17 -0.03 20.48 -13.74
C VAL A 17 0.89 19.35 -13.26
N LEU A 18 1.83 18.92 -14.11
CA LEU A 18 2.78 17.86 -13.75
C LEU A 18 3.74 18.33 -12.65
N HIS A 19 4.19 19.58 -12.73
CA HIS A 19 5.01 20.21 -11.69
C HIS A 19 4.29 20.21 -10.34
N ASN A 20 3.05 20.70 -10.30
CA ASN A 20 2.25 20.72 -9.07
C ASN A 20 2.02 19.34 -8.47
N ILE A 21 1.85 18.31 -9.31
CA ILE A 21 1.72 16.92 -8.85
C ILE A 21 3.04 16.42 -8.25
N ILE A 22 4.17 16.66 -8.92
CA ILE A 22 5.48 16.26 -8.43
C ILE A 22 5.78 16.96 -7.09
N ASP A 23 5.54 18.26 -6.99
CA ASP A 23 5.71 19.01 -5.74
C ASP A 23 4.81 18.48 -4.63
N PHE A 24 3.55 18.15 -4.93
CA PHE A 24 2.65 17.58 -3.96
C PHE A 24 3.12 16.21 -3.44
N LEU A 25 3.71 15.41 -4.31
CA LEU A 25 4.25 14.08 -4.03
C LEU A 25 5.61 14.10 -3.31
N ASP A 26 6.46 15.10 -3.58
CA ASP A 26 7.82 15.23 -3.01
C ASP A 26 7.90 16.22 -1.83
N SER A 27 6.78 16.88 -1.53
CA SER A 27 6.64 17.86 -0.45
C SER A 27 7.19 17.37 0.88
N HIS A 28 8.18 18.09 1.39
CA HIS A 28 8.82 17.80 2.68
C HIS A 28 7.91 18.11 3.89
N ASP A 29 6.86 18.90 3.69
CA ASP A 29 5.88 19.24 4.72
C ASP A 29 4.66 18.32 4.70
N VAL A 30 4.89 17.02 4.89
CA VAL A 30 3.82 16.01 4.89
C VAL A 30 2.85 16.21 6.06
N HIS A 31 3.34 16.66 7.22
CA HIS A 31 2.55 16.77 8.45
C HIS A 31 1.46 17.85 8.39
N ASN A 32 1.67 18.91 7.60
CA ASN A 32 0.65 19.94 7.41
C ASN A 32 -0.41 19.58 6.35
N LYS A 33 -0.23 18.47 5.61
CA LYS A 33 -1.23 18.01 4.64
C LYS A 33 -2.48 17.53 5.37
N ALA A 34 -3.65 17.86 4.81
CA ALA A 34 -4.95 17.59 5.44
C ALA A 34 -5.15 16.12 5.86
N LEU A 35 -4.65 15.18 5.06
CA LEU A 35 -4.74 13.74 5.33
C LEU A 35 -3.89 13.28 6.51
N VAL A 36 -2.87 14.03 6.93
CA VAL A 36 -1.95 13.66 8.02
C VAL A 36 -2.18 14.52 9.26
N LYS A 37 -2.56 15.79 9.06
CA LYS A 37 -2.79 16.77 10.13
C LYS A 37 -3.90 16.36 11.11
N SER A 38 -4.95 15.69 10.62
CA SER A 38 -6.18 15.46 11.36
C SER A 38 -6.70 14.04 11.12
N PRO A 39 -6.99 13.26 12.17
CA PRO A 39 -7.54 11.90 12.02
C PRO A 39 -8.97 11.88 11.46
N GLN A 40 -9.71 12.99 11.59
CA GLN A 40 -11.09 13.09 11.17
C GLN A 40 -11.23 12.84 9.66
N LEU A 41 -10.35 13.43 8.84
CA LEU A 41 -10.46 13.30 7.39
C LEU A 41 -10.23 11.85 6.90
N PRO A 42 -9.15 11.14 7.29
CA PRO A 42 -9.00 9.71 6.99
C PRO A 42 -10.17 8.86 7.46
N CYS A 43 -10.66 9.07 8.70
CA CYS A 43 -11.80 8.33 9.24
C CYS A 43 -13.08 8.58 8.45
N THR A 44 -13.36 9.83 8.07
CA THR A 44 -14.52 10.19 7.25
C THR A 44 -14.44 9.56 5.86
N ILE A 45 -13.27 9.62 5.21
CA ILE A 45 -13.07 8.99 3.88
C ILE A 45 -13.31 7.48 3.97
N VAL A 46 -12.73 6.80 4.97
CA VAL A 46 -12.91 5.36 5.17
C VAL A 46 -14.36 5.02 5.49
N GLY A 47 -15.03 5.80 6.35
CA GLY A 47 -16.44 5.61 6.68
C GLY A 47 -17.35 5.73 5.44
N ILE A 48 -17.15 6.79 4.64
CA ILE A 48 -17.87 6.98 3.37
C ILE A 48 -17.58 5.82 2.42
N TYR A 49 -16.32 5.41 2.29
CA TYR A 49 -15.93 4.29 1.44
C TYR A 49 -16.66 3.00 1.85
N ILE A 50 -16.70 2.64 3.14
CA ILE A 50 -17.40 1.44 3.62
C ILE A 50 -18.89 1.52 3.29
N LEU A 51 -19.54 2.66 3.57
CA LEU A 51 -20.96 2.88 3.25
C LEU A 51 -21.22 2.75 1.74
N LEU A 52 -20.34 3.30 0.92
CA LEU A 52 -20.44 3.24 -0.53
C LEU A 52 -20.32 1.82 -1.06
N VAL A 53 -19.34 1.03 -0.62
CA VAL A 53 -19.08 -0.30 -1.20
C VAL A 53 -19.97 -1.41 -0.65
N THR A 54 -20.51 -1.22 0.56
CA THR A 54 -21.35 -2.23 1.23
C THR A 54 -22.84 -2.02 1.02
N TRP A 55 -23.31 -0.77 1.01
CA TRP A 55 -24.76 -0.47 0.99
C TRP A 55 -25.16 0.37 -0.21
N ILE A 56 -24.63 1.59 -0.34
CA ILE A 56 -25.12 2.57 -1.33
C ILE A 56 -24.85 2.07 -2.75
N GLY A 57 -23.62 1.69 -3.06
CA GLY A 57 -23.21 1.23 -4.38
C GLY A 57 -23.98 -0.01 -4.84
N PRO A 58 -24.07 -1.09 -4.04
CA PRO A 58 -24.89 -2.25 -4.39
C PRO A 58 -26.38 -1.91 -4.59
N ALA A 59 -26.95 -1.03 -3.77
CA ALA A 59 -28.34 -0.57 -3.92
C ALA A 59 -28.55 0.19 -5.23
N LEU A 60 -27.67 1.14 -5.56
CA LEU A 60 -27.71 1.90 -6.82
C LEU A 60 -27.49 1.01 -8.04
N MET A 61 -26.67 -0.04 -7.91
CA MET A 61 -26.40 -0.98 -8.98
C MET A 61 -27.52 -2.01 -9.17
N LYS A 62 -28.43 -2.22 -8.21
CA LYS A 62 -29.49 -3.24 -8.30
C LYS A 62 -30.27 -3.15 -9.62
N SER A 63 -30.68 -1.94 -10.02
CA SER A 63 -31.43 -1.66 -11.25
C SER A 63 -30.58 -1.36 -12.50
N ARG A 64 -29.24 -1.32 -12.38
CA ARG A 64 -28.32 -0.96 -13.49
C ARG A 64 -27.65 -2.18 -14.08
N LYS A 65 -27.24 -2.13 -15.35
CA LYS A 65 -26.37 -3.17 -15.96
C LYS A 65 -24.92 -2.99 -15.44
N PRO A 66 -24.12 -4.07 -15.33
CA PRO A 66 -22.72 -3.95 -14.92
C PRO A 66 -21.93 -3.12 -15.94
N TYR A 67 -21.09 -2.20 -15.46
CA TYR A 67 -20.29 -1.34 -16.33
C TYR A 67 -19.16 -2.12 -17.01
N ASN A 68 -18.91 -1.84 -18.29
CA ASN A 68 -17.73 -2.34 -18.98
C ASN A 68 -16.53 -1.43 -18.71
N LEU A 69 -15.77 -1.76 -17.66
CA LEU A 69 -14.60 -1.00 -17.21
C LEU A 69 -13.28 -1.65 -17.64
N GLN A 70 -13.27 -2.48 -18.68
CA GLN A 70 -12.09 -3.26 -19.03
C GLN A 70 -10.84 -2.40 -19.28
N LYS A 71 -10.93 -1.39 -20.15
CA LYS A 71 -9.82 -0.47 -20.45
C LYS A 71 -9.38 0.31 -19.22
N VAL A 72 -10.34 0.79 -18.42
CA VAL A 72 -10.08 1.51 -17.17
C VAL A 72 -9.28 0.61 -16.20
N LEU A 73 -9.68 -0.65 -16.04
CA LEU A 73 -8.98 -1.60 -15.18
C LEU A 73 -7.57 -1.90 -15.69
N ILE A 74 -7.38 -2.07 -16.99
CA ILE A 74 -6.03 -2.30 -17.55
C ILE A 74 -5.12 -1.12 -17.18
N VAL A 75 -5.54 0.10 -17.50
CA VAL A 75 -4.75 1.32 -17.21
C VAL A 75 -4.51 1.47 -15.72
N TYR A 76 -5.56 1.37 -14.90
CA TYR A 76 -5.48 1.51 -13.45
C TYR A 76 -4.50 0.50 -12.83
N ASN A 77 -4.59 -0.79 -13.18
CA ASN A 77 -3.72 -1.82 -12.61
C ASN A 77 -2.26 -1.61 -13.04
N PHE A 78 -1.98 -1.19 -14.28
CA PHE A 78 -0.60 -0.89 -14.70
C PHE A 78 -0.06 0.38 -14.04
N VAL A 79 -0.87 1.43 -13.89
CA VAL A 79 -0.48 2.64 -13.13
C VAL A 79 -0.16 2.27 -11.68
N GLN A 80 -0.99 1.44 -11.04
CA GLN A 80 -0.73 0.93 -9.70
C GLN A 80 0.57 0.11 -9.63
N ALA A 81 0.83 -0.76 -10.60
CA ALA A 81 2.07 -1.53 -10.67
C ALA A 81 3.30 -0.62 -10.83
N ILE A 82 3.23 0.41 -11.66
CA ILE A 82 4.33 1.39 -11.84
C ILE A 82 4.56 2.19 -10.55
N ALA A 83 3.49 2.70 -9.94
CA ALA A 83 3.59 3.46 -8.69
C ALA A 83 4.21 2.63 -7.56
N ASN A 84 3.77 1.38 -7.39
CA ASN A 84 4.38 0.47 -6.41
C ASN A 84 5.82 0.10 -6.79
N SER A 85 6.17 0.00 -8.08
CA SER A 85 7.53 -0.30 -8.53
C SER A 85 8.50 0.84 -8.18
N TYR A 86 8.06 2.08 -8.33
CA TYR A 86 8.84 3.25 -7.94
C TYR A 86 9.16 3.25 -6.43
N ILE A 87 8.16 2.98 -5.58
CA ILE A 87 8.40 2.90 -4.13
C ILE A 87 9.25 1.68 -3.77
N ALA A 88 9.02 0.54 -4.40
CA ALA A 88 9.82 -0.68 -4.19
C ALA A 88 11.31 -0.45 -4.54
N TYR A 89 11.59 0.21 -5.67
CA TYR A 89 12.94 0.57 -6.07
C TYR A 89 13.63 1.45 -5.02
N ASN A 90 12.97 2.54 -4.59
CA ASN A 90 13.51 3.44 -3.56
C ASN A 90 13.71 2.73 -2.21
N ALA A 91 12.81 1.80 -1.85
CA ALA A 91 12.96 0.97 -0.67
C ALA A 91 14.21 0.09 -0.77
N ILE A 92 14.42 -0.62 -1.89
CA ILE A 92 15.61 -1.47 -2.11
C ILE A 92 16.91 -0.66 -2.06
N VAL A 93 16.94 0.50 -2.73
CA VAL A 93 18.10 1.40 -2.70
C VAL A 93 18.37 1.89 -1.27
N GLY A 94 17.32 2.30 -0.54
CA GLY A 94 17.43 2.69 0.85
C GLY A 94 17.93 1.56 1.76
N LEU A 95 17.48 0.32 1.54
CA LEU A 95 17.97 -0.84 2.29
C LEU A 95 19.46 -1.07 2.07
N TYR A 96 19.95 -0.91 0.84
CA TYR A 96 21.37 -1.05 0.53
C TYR A 96 22.20 0.08 1.13
N GLU A 97 21.76 1.33 0.98
CA GLU A 97 22.49 2.53 1.43
C GLU A 97 22.55 2.68 2.95
N PHE A 98 21.52 2.22 3.65
CA PHE A 98 21.32 2.40 5.10
C PHE A 98 21.37 1.09 5.88
N TRP A 99 21.90 0.01 5.28
CA TRP A 99 21.97 -1.31 5.93
C TRP A 99 22.74 -1.28 7.25
N ASP A 100 23.78 -0.45 7.35
CA ASP A 100 24.57 -0.25 8.57
C ASP A 100 23.75 0.39 9.70
N ALA A 101 22.71 1.15 9.39
CA ALA A 101 21.81 1.80 10.34
C ALA A 101 20.61 0.95 10.75
N ARG A 102 20.52 -0.31 10.29
CA ARG A 102 19.33 -1.18 10.46
C ARG A 102 18.94 -1.47 11.91
N CYS A 103 19.90 -1.40 12.83
CA CYS A 103 19.70 -1.61 14.26
C CYS A 103 19.90 -0.28 14.97
N LEU A 104 18.95 0.15 15.81
CA LEU A 104 18.99 1.42 16.53
C LEU A 104 19.16 2.64 15.60
N VAL A 105 18.29 2.77 14.59
CA VAL A 105 18.29 3.84 13.57
C VAL A 105 18.50 5.24 14.14
N LYS A 106 17.88 5.57 15.28
CA LYS A 106 18.01 6.87 15.96
C LYS A 106 19.46 7.24 16.33
N LYS A 107 20.34 6.25 16.54
CA LYS A 107 21.75 6.46 16.90
C LYS A 107 22.65 6.62 15.68
N SER A 108 22.15 6.38 14.47
CA SER A 108 22.93 6.48 13.25
C SER A 108 23.13 7.95 12.84
N PRO A 109 24.33 8.35 12.36
CA PRO A 109 24.52 9.68 11.78
C PRO A 109 23.67 9.92 10.53
N LYS A 110 23.18 8.85 9.87
CA LYS A 110 22.32 8.91 8.69
C LYS A 110 20.83 9.13 9.04
N PHE A 111 20.50 9.23 10.33
CA PHE A 111 19.12 9.31 10.81
C PHE A 111 18.26 10.39 10.14
N PRO A 112 18.73 11.65 9.96
CA PRO A 112 17.91 12.69 9.34
C PRO A 112 17.50 12.34 7.90
N ILE A 113 18.43 11.73 7.13
CA ILE A 113 18.20 11.34 5.74
C ILE A 113 17.22 10.17 5.67
N ILE A 114 17.39 9.17 6.54
CA ILE A 114 16.49 8.01 6.64
C ILE A 114 15.07 8.47 6.98
N LEU A 115 14.95 9.37 7.96
CA LEU A 115 13.66 9.91 8.40
C LEU A 115 12.97 10.68 7.27
N GLN A 116 13.69 11.60 6.62
CA GLN A 116 13.14 12.40 5.52
C GLN A 116 12.67 11.51 4.35
N ARG A 117 13.49 10.56 3.91
CA ARG A 117 13.09 9.61 2.85
C ARG A 117 11.90 8.75 3.28
N GLY A 118 11.88 8.30 4.54
CA GLY A 118 10.78 7.54 5.11
C GLY A 118 9.45 8.30 5.10
N ILE A 119 9.48 9.60 5.41
CA ILE A 119 8.31 10.49 5.36
C ILE A 119 7.84 10.70 3.92
N THR A 120 8.74 11.04 3.00
CA THR A 120 8.40 11.28 1.59
C THR A 120 7.81 10.03 0.93
N HIS A 121 8.47 8.88 1.04
CA HIS A 121 7.97 7.64 0.43
C HIS A 121 6.79 7.06 1.20
N GLY A 122 6.72 7.25 2.51
CA GLY A 122 5.54 6.89 3.32
C GLY A 122 4.31 7.68 2.88
N TRP A 123 4.46 8.96 2.57
CA TRP A 123 3.41 9.82 2.04
C TRP A 123 2.91 9.33 0.68
N GLN A 124 3.82 9.05 -0.24
CA GLN A 124 3.50 8.51 -1.56
C GLN A 124 2.77 7.17 -1.45
N LEU A 125 3.23 6.28 -0.57
CA LEU A 125 2.59 4.99 -0.33
C LEU A 125 1.21 5.15 0.34
N TYR A 126 1.03 6.15 1.19
CA TYR A 126 -0.26 6.46 1.79
C TYR A 126 -1.30 6.89 0.75
N LEU A 127 -0.90 7.71 -0.24
CA LEU A 127 -1.74 8.06 -1.37
C LEU A 127 -2.10 6.82 -2.22
N ILE A 128 -1.16 5.90 -2.42
CA ILE A 128 -1.42 4.62 -3.09
C ILE A 128 -2.49 3.82 -2.32
N LYS A 129 -2.46 3.78 -0.97
CA LYS A 129 -3.51 3.09 -0.20
C LYS A 129 -4.90 3.68 -0.41
N TYR A 130 -5.02 4.99 -0.63
CA TYR A 130 -6.29 5.59 -1.04
C TYR A 130 -6.70 5.21 -2.46
N ALA A 131 -5.74 5.14 -3.39
CA ALA A 131 -6.00 4.64 -4.74
C ALA A 131 -6.46 3.18 -4.72
N ASP A 132 -5.92 2.35 -3.83
CA ASP A 132 -6.32 0.95 -3.64
C ASP A 132 -7.81 0.80 -3.27
N LEU A 133 -8.47 1.83 -2.71
CA LEU A 133 -9.92 1.81 -2.44
C LEU A 133 -10.76 1.73 -3.72
N LEU A 134 -10.20 2.15 -4.87
CA LEU A 134 -10.88 2.07 -6.16
C LEU A 134 -11.10 0.62 -6.61
N ASP A 135 -10.27 -0.33 -6.16
CA ASP A 135 -10.44 -1.76 -6.46
C ASP A 135 -11.86 -2.23 -6.14
N THR A 136 -12.32 -1.88 -4.95
CA THR A 136 -13.62 -2.29 -4.43
C THR A 136 -14.76 -1.53 -5.09
N ILE A 137 -14.54 -0.26 -5.42
CA ILE A 137 -15.49 0.54 -6.21
C ILE A 137 -15.68 -0.13 -7.59
N PHE A 138 -14.61 -0.56 -8.25
CA PHE A 138 -14.71 -1.28 -9.53
C PHE A 138 -15.44 -2.62 -9.40
N PHE A 139 -15.27 -3.35 -8.29
CA PHE A 139 -16.04 -4.58 -8.05
C PHE A 139 -17.54 -4.30 -7.97
N VAL A 140 -17.94 -3.26 -7.25
CA VAL A 140 -19.35 -2.86 -7.12
C VAL A 140 -19.92 -2.43 -8.47
N LEU A 141 -19.24 -1.56 -9.21
CA LEU A 141 -19.69 -1.09 -10.53
C LEU A 141 -19.78 -2.21 -11.58
N ARG A 142 -18.98 -3.28 -11.43
CA ARG A 142 -19.04 -4.47 -12.30
C ARG A 142 -20.01 -5.55 -11.80
N LYS A 143 -20.76 -5.28 -10.73
CA LYS A 143 -21.63 -6.26 -10.04
C LYS A 143 -20.91 -7.55 -9.63
N LYS A 144 -19.65 -7.43 -9.18
CA LYS A 144 -18.84 -8.55 -8.67
C LYS A 144 -18.83 -8.55 -7.14
N GLN A 145 -20.01 -8.57 -6.53
CA GLN A 145 -20.13 -8.46 -5.06
C GLN A 145 -19.47 -9.62 -4.31
N SER A 146 -19.30 -10.79 -4.94
CA SER A 146 -18.52 -11.90 -4.37
C SER A 146 -17.05 -11.56 -4.13
N GLN A 147 -16.51 -10.53 -4.81
CA GLN A 147 -15.15 -10.02 -4.60
C GLN A 147 -15.08 -9.00 -3.45
N VAL A 148 -16.21 -8.35 -3.11
CA VAL A 148 -16.33 -7.44 -1.97
C VAL A 148 -16.48 -8.25 -0.68
N SER A 149 -15.41 -8.98 -0.34
CA SER A 149 -15.35 -9.80 0.86
C SER A 149 -15.02 -8.95 2.10
N PHE A 150 -15.37 -9.47 3.28
CA PHE A 150 -14.98 -8.86 4.56
C PHE A 150 -13.47 -8.64 4.63
N LEU A 151 -12.66 -9.64 4.23
CA LEU A 151 -11.19 -9.52 4.18
C LEU A 151 -10.73 -8.32 3.36
N HIS A 152 -11.30 -8.15 2.16
CA HIS A 152 -10.88 -7.08 1.26
C HIS A 152 -11.26 -5.70 1.84
N VAL A 153 -12.50 -5.51 2.30
CA VAL A 153 -12.94 -4.23 2.86
C VAL A 153 -12.18 -3.90 4.16
N PHE A 154 -12.01 -4.88 5.06
CA PHE A 154 -11.25 -4.73 6.31
C PHE A 154 -9.78 -4.37 6.04
N HIS A 155 -9.16 -5.03 5.08
CA HIS A 155 -7.78 -4.75 4.69
C HIS A 155 -7.64 -3.33 4.14
N HIS A 156 -8.39 -2.98 3.10
CA HIS A 156 -8.26 -1.68 2.43
C HIS A 156 -8.62 -0.49 3.34
N ALA A 157 -9.68 -0.62 4.16
CA ALA A 157 -10.04 0.39 5.14
C ALA A 157 -9.00 0.52 6.26
N GLY A 158 -8.58 -0.61 6.85
CA GLY A 158 -7.63 -0.63 7.95
C GLY A 158 -6.26 -0.11 7.56
N MET A 159 -5.77 -0.45 6.36
CA MET A 159 -4.47 0.02 5.86
C MET A 159 -4.44 1.55 5.71
N CYS A 160 -5.53 2.19 5.31
CA CYS A 160 -5.58 3.66 5.27
C CYS A 160 -5.38 4.29 6.66
N LEU A 161 -6.01 3.74 7.69
CA LEU A 161 -5.88 4.26 9.07
C LEU A 161 -4.51 3.91 9.68
N LEU A 162 -3.97 2.74 9.37
CA LEU A 162 -2.66 2.31 9.84
C LEU A 162 -1.55 3.17 9.25
N PHE A 163 -1.64 3.55 7.96
CA PHE A 163 -0.70 4.47 7.33
C PHE A 163 -0.79 5.90 7.89
N PHE A 164 -2.00 6.40 8.15
CA PHE A 164 -2.20 7.68 8.85
C PHE A 164 -1.42 7.70 10.18
N TRP A 165 -1.61 6.66 10.99
CA TRP A 165 -0.97 6.59 12.30
C TRP A 165 0.54 6.37 12.20
N GLY A 166 0.97 5.56 11.23
CA GLY A 166 2.38 5.33 10.91
C GLY A 166 3.11 6.62 10.56
N LEU A 167 2.58 7.41 9.64
CA LEU A 167 3.17 8.70 9.25
C LEU A 167 3.26 9.68 10.42
N ASN A 168 2.21 9.78 11.24
CA ASN A 168 2.21 10.62 12.45
C ASN A 168 3.18 10.15 13.54
N SER A 169 3.56 8.87 13.53
CA SER A 169 4.44 8.26 14.54
C SER A 169 5.89 8.14 14.09
N LEU A 170 6.21 8.32 12.80
CA LEU A 170 7.57 8.21 12.25
C LEU A 170 8.61 9.08 12.98
N HIS A 171 8.23 10.26 13.47
CA HIS A 171 9.13 11.12 14.25
C HIS A 171 9.40 10.57 15.67
N LYS A 172 8.46 9.80 16.22
CA LYS A 172 8.50 9.27 17.60
C LYS A 172 9.19 7.90 17.64
N THR A 173 8.81 7.01 16.73
CA THR A 173 9.36 5.65 16.59
C THR A 173 9.81 5.36 15.15
N PRO A 174 10.87 6.04 14.66
CA PRO A 174 11.50 5.71 13.39
C PRO A 174 12.17 4.33 13.47
N GLY A 175 11.51 3.31 12.92
CA GLY A 175 12.05 1.96 12.81
C GLY A 175 12.51 1.65 11.39
N PHE A 176 13.64 0.94 11.27
CA PHE A 176 14.13 0.46 9.98
C PHE A 176 13.16 -0.57 9.38
N TYR A 177 12.50 -1.35 10.25
CA TYR A 177 11.47 -2.31 9.87
C TYR A 177 10.39 -1.67 9.00
N MET A 178 10.02 -0.41 9.23
CA MET A 178 8.92 0.21 8.50
C MET A 178 9.27 0.29 7.00
N GLY A 179 10.52 0.63 6.68
CA GLY A 179 11.06 0.62 5.32
C GLY A 179 11.08 -0.78 4.70
N ILE A 180 11.52 -1.80 5.46
CA ILE A 180 11.51 -3.20 5.00
C ILE A 180 10.09 -3.69 4.73
N CYS A 181 9.18 -3.48 5.69
CA CYS A 181 7.80 -3.95 5.62
C CYS A 181 7.05 -3.32 4.44
N PHE A 182 7.21 -2.01 4.25
CA PHE A 182 6.65 -1.28 3.12
C PHE A 182 7.31 -1.67 1.79
N GLY A 183 8.62 -1.89 1.78
CA GLY A 183 9.35 -2.39 0.62
C GLY A 183 8.82 -3.76 0.16
N ILE A 184 8.66 -4.71 1.07
CA ILE A 184 8.09 -6.04 0.74
C ILE A 184 6.64 -5.89 0.27
N ASN A 185 5.84 -5.04 0.92
CA ASN A 185 4.46 -4.80 0.50
C ASN A 185 4.35 -4.27 -0.92
N THR A 186 5.16 -3.27 -1.25
CA THR A 186 5.15 -2.69 -2.59
C THR A 186 5.58 -3.71 -3.64
N VAL A 187 6.61 -4.53 -3.38
CA VAL A 187 6.99 -5.63 -4.30
C VAL A 187 5.84 -6.62 -4.54
N ILE A 188 5.15 -7.06 -3.49
CA ILE A 188 3.99 -7.96 -3.66
C ILE A 188 2.84 -7.26 -4.39
N HIS A 189 2.61 -5.97 -4.14
CA HIS A 189 1.62 -5.18 -4.87
C HIS A 189 1.98 -5.00 -6.35
N VAL A 190 3.26 -4.85 -6.71
CA VAL A 190 3.70 -4.86 -8.13
C VAL A 190 3.27 -6.17 -8.80
N ILE A 191 3.57 -7.30 -8.18
CA ILE A 191 3.22 -8.62 -8.72
C ILE A 191 1.70 -8.79 -8.81
N MET A 192 0.97 -8.39 -7.75
CA MET A 192 -0.49 -8.49 -7.69
C MET A 192 -1.19 -7.62 -8.74
N TYR A 193 -0.83 -6.35 -8.85
CA TYR A 193 -1.43 -5.43 -9.80
C TYR A 193 -1.04 -5.77 -11.24
N SER A 194 0.18 -6.27 -11.48
CA SER A 194 0.57 -6.81 -12.78
C SER A 194 -0.31 -8.01 -13.17
N TYR A 195 -0.56 -8.93 -12.24
CA TYR A 195 -1.47 -10.05 -12.45
C TYR A 195 -2.90 -9.57 -12.82
N TYR A 196 -3.44 -8.59 -12.08
CA TYR A 196 -4.78 -8.07 -12.35
C TYR A 196 -4.87 -7.27 -13.65
N GLY A 197 -3.84 -6.52 -14.01
CA GLY A 197 -3.74 -5.83 -15.30
C GLY A 197 -3.76 -6.82 -16.47
N LEU A 198 -2.95 -7.88 -16.40
CA LEU A 198 -2.94 -8.96 -17.38
C LEU A 198 -4.29 -9.70 -17.43
N ALA A 199 -4.91 -9.97 -16.28
CA ALA A 199 -6.21 -10.62 -16.21
C ALA A 199 -7.34 -9.78 -16.83
N ALA A 200 -7.21 -8.44 -16.80
CA ALA A 200 -8.17 -7.51 -17.39
C ALA A 200 -8.10 -7.44 -18.93
N ILE A 201 -7.00 -7.86 -19.56
CA ILE A 201 -6.85 -7.88 -21.03
C ILE A 201 -7.88 -8.84 -21.68
N GLY A 202 -8.25 -9.91 -20.98
CA GLY A 202 -9.38 -10.77 -21.38
C GLY A 202 -9.06 -12.27 -21.32
N PRO A 203 -10.00 -13.11 -21.81
CA PRO A 203 -9.90 -14.57 -21.70
C PRO A 203 -8.64 -15.15 -22.36
N HIS A 204 -8.18 -14.54 -23.46
CA HIS A 204 -6.96 -14.94 -24.14
C HIS A 204 -5.71 -14.84 -23.24
N MET A 205 -5.66 -13.87 -22.33
CA MET A 205 -4.55 -13.73 -21.38
C MET A 205 -4.75 -14.55 -20.11
N GLN A 206 -5.99 -14.69 -19.64
CA GLN A 206 -6.31 -15.41 -18.41
C GLN A 206 -5.85 -16.88 -18.42
N LYS A 207 -5.81 -17.54 -19.59
CA LYS A 207 -5.31 -18.92 -19.73
C LYS A 207 -3.84 -19.08 -19.32
N TYR A 208 -3.02 -18.04 -19.44
CA TYR A 208 -1.61 -18.06 -19.04
C TYR A 208 -1.40 -17.73 -17.55
N LEU A 209 -2.45 -17.28 -16.85
CA LEU A 209 -2.38 -16.82 -15.46
C LEU A 209 -2.64 -17.95 -14.44
N TRP A 210 -2.06 -19.14 -14.69
CA TRP A 210 -2.20 -20.32 -13.83
C TRP A 210 -1.64 -20.11 -12.42
N TRP A 211 -0.76 -19.11 -12.24
CA TRP A 211 -0.01 -18.87 -11.02
C TRP A 211 -0.76 -18.05 -9.95
N LYS A 212 -2.05 -17.79 -10.13
CA LYS A 212 -2.93 -17.12 -9.14
C LYS A 212 -2.78 -17.69 -7.72
N LYS A 213 -2.67 -19.02 -7.59
CA LYS A 213 -2.49 -19.72 -6.31
C LYS A 213 -1.19 -19.34 -5.62
N HIS A 214 -0.13 -19.12 -6.38
CA HIS A 214 1.17 -18.72 -5.84
C HIS A 214 1.15 -17.28 -5.33
N LEU A 215 0.39 -16.40 -5.98
CA LEU A 215 0.21 -15.02 -5.52
C LEU A 215 -0.37 -14.96 -4.10
N THR A 216 -1.43 -15.73 -3.82
CA THR A 216 -2.02 -15.79 -2.47
C THR A 216 -1.04 -16.37 -1.44
N ARG A 217 -0.21 -17.35 -1.83
CA ARG A 217 0.84 -17.89 -0.96
C ARG A 217 1.91 -16.84 -0.64
N LEU A 218 2.31 -16.03 -1.63
CA LEU A 218 3.24 -14.93 -1.44
C LEU A 218 2.69 -13.87 -0.48
N GLN A 219 1.41 -13.51 -0.60
CA GLN A 219 0.74 -12.56 0.31
C GLN A 219 0.70 -13.08 1.76
N ILE A 220 0.37 -14.36 1.95
CA ILE A 220 0.40 -15.00 3.28
C ILE A 220 1.83 -15.01 3.84
N GLY A 221 2.80 -15.42 3.03
CA GLY A 221 4.21 -15.47 3.43
C GLY A 221 4.76 -14.09 3.79
N GLN A 222 4.37 -13.05 3.05
CA GLN A 222 4.72 -11.67 3.36
C GLN A 222 4.22 -11.25 4.75
N ILE A 223 2.94 -11.46 5.06
CA ILE A 223 2.37 -11.01 6.34
C ILE A 223 3.08 -11.71 7.49
N PHE A 224 3.30 -13.01 7.35
CA PHE A 224 4.05 -13.80 8.33
C PHE A 224 5.48 -13.28 8.52
N PHE A 225 6.20 -13.01 7.43
CA PHE A 225 7.56 -12.49 7.48
C PHE A 225 7.63 -11.11 8.14
N ILE A 226 6.74 -10.18 7.76
CA ILE A 226 6.68 -8.82 8.32
C ILE A 226 6.46 -8.86 9.83
N MET A 227 5.49 -9.66 10.29
CA MET A 227 5.22 -9.80 11.72
C MET A 227 6.41 -10.43 12.46
N GLY A 228 7.01 -11.49 11.90
CA GLY A 228 8.19 -12.13 12.46
C GLY A 228 9.37 -11.16 12.56
N TYR A 229 9.57 -10.32 11.54
CA TYR A 229 10.64 -9.31 11.53
C TYR A 229 10.48 -8.30 12.67
N ILE A 230 9.28 -7.75 12.87
CA ILE A 230 8.98 -6.80 13.96
C ILE A 230 9.26 -7.46 15.33
N ILE A 231 8.79 -8.70 15.52
CA ILE A 231 8.96 -9.44 16.78
C ILE A 231 10.44 -9.72 17.06
N VAL A 232 11.20 -10.18 16.06
CA VAL A 232 12.64 -10.45 16.20
C VAL A 232 13.42 -9.16 16.44
N GLY A 233 13.08 -8.06 15.76
CA GLY A 233 13.67 -6.74 15.98
C GLY A 233 13.53 -6.28 17.44
N HIS A 234 12.37 -6.55 18.04
CA HIS A 234 12.13 -6.30 19.47
C HIS A 234 12.98 -7.18 20.39
N PHE A 235 12.95 -8.49 20.21
CA PHE A 235 13.67 -9.43 21.10
C PHE A 235 15.20 -9.31 20.99
N THR A 236 15.71 -8.84 19.86
CA THR A 236 17.15 -8.57 19.68
C THR A 236 17.58 -7.22 20.23
N GLY A 237 16.64 -6.38 20.69
CA GLY A 237 16.92 -5.02 21.18
C GLY A 237 17.32 -4.05 20.06
N CYS A 238 17.18 -4.44 18.79
CA CYS A 238 17.49 -3.57 17.66
C CYS A 238 16.42 -2.51 17.41
N GLU A 239 15.18 -2.83 17.77
CA GLU A 239 14.03 -1.96 17.60
C GLU A 239 13.11 -2.03 18.82
N GLU A 240 12.43 -0.94 19.12
CA GLU A 240 11.47 -0.87 20.22
C GLU A 240 10.08 -1.25 19.71
N LEU A 241 9.41 -2.17 20.41
CA LEU A 241 8.00 -2.47 20.14
C LEU A 241 7.14 -1.41 20.82
N GLY A 242 6.91 -0.30 20.12
CA GLY A 242 5.99 0.72 20.56
C GLY A 242 4.53 0.34 20.36
N THR A 243 3.65 1.30 20.64
CA THR A 243 2.20 1.11 20.52
C THR A 243 1.78 0.83 19.08
N LEU A 244 2.32 1.56 18.10
CA LEU A 244 1.99 1.39 16.68
C LEU A 244 2.34 -0.02 16.21
N GLU A 245 3.52 -0.51 16.61
CA GLU A 245 4.08 -1.79 16.23
C GLU A 245 3.25 -2.94 16.81
N ALA A 246 2.85 -2.83 18.08
CA ALA A 246 1.96 -3.80 18.73
C ALA A 246 0.59 -3.87 18.01
N TRP A 247 -0.01 -2.74 17.68
CA TRP A 247 -1.25 -2.70 16.90
C TRP A 247 -1.07 -3.20 15.47
N GLY A 248 0.08 -2.95 14.85
CA GLY A 248 0.44 -3.48 13.54
C GLY A 248 0.55 -5.00 13.53
N VAL A 249 1.18 -5.59 14.55
CA VAL A 249 1.24 -7.05 14.72
C VAL A 249 -0.15 -7.64 14.97
N PHE A 250 -0.97 -6.99 15.82
CA PHE A 250 -2.35 -7.42 16.06
C PHE A 250 -3.21 -7.38 14.79
N TYR A 251 -3.13 -6.28 14.03
CA TYR A 251 -3.80 -6.14 12.75
C TYR A 251 -3.31 -7.18 11.72
N GLY A 252 -1.99 -7.42 11.68
CA GLY A 252 -1.36 -8.45 10.87
C GLY A 252 -1.88 -9.85 11.19
N LEU A 253 -2.04 -10.19 12.47
CA LEU A 253 -2.60 -11.46 12.93
C LEU A 253 -4.03 -11.67 12.40
N ILE A 254 -4.90 -10.67 12.55
CA ILE A 254 -6.28 -10.74 12.05
C ILE A 254 -6.27 -10.93 10.53
N THR A 255 -5.49 -10.13 9.82
CA THR A 255 -5.38 -10.19 8.36
C THR A 255 -4.86 -11.55 7.91
N LEU A 256 -3.84 -12.11 8.57
CA LEU A 256 -3.30 -13.44 8.31
C LEU A 256 -4.36 -14.52 8.47
N MET A 257 -5.13 -14.51 9.56
CA MET A 257 -6.22 -15.46 9.79
C MET A 257 -7.27 -15.39 8.67
N LEU A 258 -7.64 -14.18 8.25
CA LEU A 258 -8.59 -13.97 7.16
C LEU A 258 -8.05 -14.48 5.81
N PHE A 259 -6.77 -14.25 5.51
CA PHE A 259 -6.13 -14.80 4.30
C PHE A 259 -6.03 -16.33 4.31
N ILE A 260 -5.70 -16.93 5.47
CA ILE A 260 -5.68 -18.39 5.62
C ILE A 260 -7.08 -18.96 5.40
N ASN A 261 -8.12 -18.33 5.96
CA ASN A 261 -9.50 -18.75 5.75
C ASN A 261 -9.91 -18.66 4.27
N PHE A 262 -9.56 -17.54 3.61
CA PHE A 262 -9.78 -17.37 2.17
C PHE A 262 -9.07 -18.46 1.34
N TYR A 263 -7.80 -18.74 1.65
CA TYR A 263 -7.02 -19.76 0.95
C TYR A 263 -7.58 -21.17 1.16
N ARG A 264 -8.06 -21.49 2.39
CA ARG A 264 -8.72 -22.78 2.69
C ARG A 264 -10.01 -22.95 1.91
N LYS A 265 -10.84 -21.91 1.81
CA LYS A 265 -12.06 -21.94 1.00
C LYS A 265 -11.74 -22.17 -0.47
N TYR A 266 -10.76 -21.45 -1.00
CA TYR A 266 -10.32 -21.57 -2.39
C TYR A 266 -9.68 -22.92 -2.76
N LYS A 267 -9.16 -23.69 -1.79
CA LYS A 267 -8.61 -25.04 -2.03
C LYS A 267 -9.70 -26.12 -2.05
N LYS A 268 -10.87 -25.84 -1.47
CA LYS A 268 -12.01 -26.77 -1.43
C LYS A 268 -12.87 -26.71 -2.70
N ASP A 269 -12.77 -25.62 -3.45
CA ASP A 269 -13.38 -25.40 -4.77
C ASP A 269 -12.42 -25.81 -5.90
#